data_AF-A0A7G7G3W0-F1
#
_entry.id   AF-A0A7G7G3W0-F1
#
_cell.length_a   1.000
_cell.length_b   1.000
_cell.length_c   1.000
_cell.angle_alpha   90.00
_cell.angle_beta   90.00
_cell.angle_gamma   90.00
#
_symmetry.space_group_name_H-M   'P 1'
#
loop_
_entity.id
_entity.type
_entity.pdbx_description
1 polymer ?
#
loop_
_entity_poly.entity_id
_entity_poly.type
_entity_poly.pdbx_seq_one_letter_code
_entity_poly.pdbx_strand_id
1 'polypeptide(L)'
;MSEQIQEAEPDVWMQHMRRGKFEEAWKKSDADLKARAGQPCWHLPRHFQYIWDGSSLVGKRVLVRCYHGLGDTVQFIRYMPLLKEIAAKVIVWAQAPLIPLLKTVSGIDQLLPLHDGTPEVDYDADIEIMELPHYFRTTLATLPAQVPYLHAEPLVLTSDNSRLKVGLVWKAGDWDESRSIPFSSLTPLAELPSLQFYMLQANAPEAGWNGKFGEFPGNFSLYDYARVVKDLDLLITVDSMPAHLAGAMGIPVWTLLRTEADWRWMDDRDDSPWYPTMHLFRQTQSGNWDKVISRVAEELSKLSRDKD
;
A
#
# COMPACT_ATOMS: atom_id res chain seq x y z
N MET A 1 -24.23 -21.98 26.86
CA MET A 1 -22.91 -21.63 27.42
C MET A 1 -22.42 -20.46 26.61
N SER A 2 -22.36 -19.29 27.25
CA SER A 2 -21.92 -18.03 26.67
C SER A 2 -20.45 -18.12 26.26
N GLU A 3 -20.17 -18.02 24.97
CA GLU A 3 -18.84 -17.70 24.47
C GLU A 3 -18.48 -16.31 25.00
N GLN A 4 -17.63 -16.28 26.02
CA GLN A 4 -16.91 -15.07 26.38
C GLN A 4 -16.02 -14.75 25.18
N ILE A 5 -16.41 -13.72 24.42
CA ILE A 5 -15.51 -13.00 23.53
C ILE A 5 -14.42 -12.46 24.44
N GLN A 6 -13.30 -13.18 24.49
CA GLN A 6 -12.08 -12.69 25.09
C GLN A 6 -11.72 -11.43 24.31
N GLU A 7 -11.88 -10.25 24.93
CA GLU A 7 -11.38 -9.00 24.37
C GLU A 7 -9.93 -9.24 23.94
N ALA A 8 -9.68 -9.22 22.63
CA ALA A 8 -8.35 -9.42 22.11
C ALA A 8 -7.44 -8.38 22.77
N GLU A 9 -6.43 -8.83 23.52
CA GLU A 9 -5.49 -7.91 24.13
C GLU A 9 -4.97 -6.95 23.05
N PRO A 10 -4.91 -5.64 23.34
CA PRO A 10 -4.46 -4.67 22.36
C PRO A 10 -3.10 -5.10 21.80
N ASP A 11 -3.01 -5.19 20.47
CA ASP A 11 -1.77 -5.58 19.82
C ASP A 11 -0.70 -4.51 20.09
N VAL A 12 0.16 -4.79 21.08
CA VAL A 12 1.22 -3.89 21.56
C VAL A 12 2.16 -3.51 20.41
N TRP A 13 2.38 -4.42 19.45
CA TRP A 13 3.18 -4.14 18.27
C TRP A 13 2.54 -3.04 17.41
N MET A 14 1.24 -3.17 17.13
CA MET A 14 0.47 -2.19 16.37
C MET A 14 0.46 -0.81 17.04
N GLN A 15 0.30 -0.78 18.37
CA GLN A 15 0.33 0.49 19.12
C GLN A 15 1.68 1.19 19.02
N HIS A 16 2.78 0.44 19.13
CA HIS A 16 4.12 1.01 18.98
C HIS A 16 4.34 1.53 17.56
N MET A 17 3.96 0.77 16.54
CA MET A 17 4.08 1.19 15.15
C MET A 17 3.29 2.45 14.84
N ARG A 18 2.03 2.52 15.27
CA ARG A 18 1.19 3.70 15.07
C ARG A 18 1.75 4.96 15.73
N ARG A 19 2.44 4.82 16.87
CA ARG A 19 3.11 5.92 17.57
C ARG A 19 4.51 6.23 17.03
N GLY A 20 4.94 5.59 15.94
CA GLY A 20 6.28 5.76 15.37
C GLY A 20 7.42 5.15 16.21
N LYS A 21 7.09 4.33 17.23
CA LYS A 21 8.06 3.68 18.12
C LYS A 21 8.52 2.33 17.57
N PHE A 22 9.14 2.34 16.39
CA PHE A 22 9.44 1.12 15.64
C PHE A 22 10.40 0.19 16.42
N GLU A 23 11.37 0.75 17.15
CA GLU A 23 12.31 -0.02 17.97
C GLU A 23 11.60 -0.85 19.06
N GLU A 24 10.58 -0.28 19.71
CA GLU A 24 9.78 -1.01 20.70
C GLU A 24 8.92 -2.11 20.05
N ALA A 25 8.37 -1.83 18.86
CA ALA A 25 7.66 -2.85 18.10
C ALA A 25 8.59 -4.01 17.71
N TRP A 26 9.84 -3.73 17.31
CA TRP A 26 10.81 -4.78 16.98
C TRP A 26 11.22 -5.64 18.17
N LYS A 27 11.23 -5.11 19.40
CA LYS A 27 11.42 -5.94 20.60
C LYS A 27 10.30 -6.97 20.75
N LYS A 28 9.06 -6.60 20.42
CA LYS A 28 7.93 -7.55 20.39
C LYS A 28 8.11 -8.58 19.27
N SER A 29 8.51 -8.16 18.06
CA SER A 29 8.82 -9.08 16.96
C SER A 29 9.94 -10.07 17.33
N ASP A 30 10.97 -9.64 18.08
CA ASP A 30 12.03 -10.53 18.56
C ASP A 30 11.52 -11.58 19.56
N ALA A 31 10.59 -11.18 20.43
CA ALA A 31 9.96 -12.11 21.36
C ALA A 31 9.08 -13.13 20.61
N ASP A 32 8.33 -12.69 19.61
CA ASP A 32 7.48 -13.55 18.77
C ASP A 32 8.31 -14.54 17.96
N LEU A 33 9.41 -14.08 17.36
CA LEU A 33 10.34 -14.93 16.62
C LEU A 33 10.88 -16.07 17.51
N LYS A 34 11.31 -15.74 18.73
CA LYS A 34 11.77 -16.74 19.71
C LYS A 34 10.66 -17.70 20.15
N ALA A 35 9.46 -17.19 20.40
CA ALA A 35 8.33 -17.99 20.85
C ALA A 35 7.85 -18.99 19.79
N ARG A 36 8.00 -18.65 18.51
CA ARG A 36 7.58 -19.47 17.37
C ARG A 36 8.69 -20.39 16.84
N ALA A 37 9.90 -20.29 17.36
CA ALA A 37 11.02 -21.13 16.94
C ALA A 37 10.67 -22.63 17.05
N GLY A 38 10.84 -23.35 15.94
CA GLY A 38 10.50 -24.79 15.84
C GLY A 38 9.01 -25.12 15.80
N GLN A 39 8.11 -24.13 15.86
CA GLN A 39 6.68 -24.34 15.72
C GLN A 39 6.30 -24.36 14.23
N PRO A 40 5.56 -25.37 13.73
CA PRO A 40 5.16 -25.43 12.34
C PRO A 40 4.01 -24.45 12.02
N CYS A 41 4.12 -23.70 10.92
CA CYS A 41 3.06 -22.82 10.42
C CYS A 41 2.52 -23.16 9.03
N TRP A 42 3.06 -24.19 8.37
CA TRP A 42 2.71 -24.55 6.98
C TRP A 42 1.22 -24.87 6.78
N HIS A 43 0.49 -25.20 7.86
CA HIS A 43 -0.94 -25.48 7.85
C HIS A 43 -1.81 -24.21 7.87
N LEU A 44 -1.23 -23.07 8.21
CA LEU A 44 -1.91 -21.78 8.20
C LEU A 44 -2.03 -21.25 6.77
N PRO A 45 -3.06 -20.44 6.46
CA PRO A 45 -3.07 -19.62 5.25
C PRO A 45 -1.74 -18.86 5.08
N ARG A 46 -1.27 -18.71 3.84
CA ARG A 46 0.07 -18.16 3.53
C ARG A 46 0.38 -16.84 4.24
N HIS A 47 -0.59 -15.92 4.34
CA HIS A 47 -0.43 -14.62 5.01
C HIS A 47 -0.35 -14.70 6.55
N PHE A 48 -0.61 -15.86 7.15
CA PHE A 48 -0.38 -16.11 8.58
C PHE A 48 0.90 -16.92 8.85
N GLN A 49 1.62 -17.34 7.80
CA GLN A 49 2.87 -18.06 7.95
C GLN A 49 4.00 -17.08 8.29
N TYR A 50 4.86 -17.48 9.21
CA TYR A 50 6.13 -16.80 9.51
C TYR A 50 7.24 -17.59 8.80
N ILE A 51 8.03 -16.89 7.99
CA ILE A 51 8.97 -17.54 7.06
C ILE A 51 10.37 -17.43 7.60
N TRP A 52 10.79 -16.21 7.96
CA TRP A 52 12.12 -15.98 8.44
C TRP A 52 12.30 -16.48 9.88
N ASP A 53 13.38 -17.21 10.11
CA ASP A 53 13.69 -17.87 11.39
C ASP A 53 14.70 -17.11 12.26
N GLY A 54 15.09 -15.90 11.84
CA GLY A 54 16.14 -15.11 12.50
C GLY A 54 17.55 -15.31 11.92
N SER A 55 17.72 -16.19 10.95
CA SER A 55 19.02 -16.46 10.32
C SER A 55 19.55 -15.26 9.51
N SER A 56 20.88 -15.19 9.37
CA SER A 56 21.51 -14.14 8.57
C SER A 56 21.25 -14.33 7.08
N LEU A 57 20.94 -13.24 6.38
CA LEU A 57 20.77 -13.21 4.92
C LEU A 57 22.08 -12.85 4.18
N VAL A 58 23.17 -12.56 4.91
CA VAL A 58 24.43 -12.08 4.35
C VAL A 58 25.10 -13.17 3.50
N GLY A 59 25.42 -12.84 2.26
CA GLY A 59 26.07 -13.74 1.30
C GLY A 59 25.20 -14.91 0.85
N LYS A 60 23.89 -14.89 1.13
CA LYS A 60 22.95 -15.97 0.79
C LYS A 60 22.22 -15.70 -0.52
N ARG A 61 21.72 -16.75 -1.16
CA ARG A 61 20.63 -16.68 -2.14
C ARG A 61 19.32 -16.58 -1.37
N VAL A 62 18.73 -15.40 -1.35
CA VAL A 62 17.55 -15.09 -0.53
C VAL A 62 16.30 -15.15 -1.41
N LEU A 63 15.34 -15.98 -1.00
CA LEU A 63 14.00 -15.99 -1.57
C LEU A 63 13.07 -15.09 -0.75
N VAL A 64 12.60 -14.00 -1.36
CA VAL A 64 11.60 -13.10 -0.78
C VAL A 64 10.22 -13.54 -1.22
N ARG A 65 9.36 -13.87 -0.25
CA ARG A 65 8.00 -14.36 -0.47
C ARG A 65 6.98 -13.23 -0.27
N CYS A 66 6.08 -13.03 -1.24
CA CYS A 66 5.05 -12.01 -1.16
C CYS A 66 3.69 -12.68 -0.94
N TYR A 67 3.35 -12.98 0.31
CA TYR A 67 2.17 -13.80 0.65
C TYR A 67 0.95 -12.99 1.06
N HIS A 68 1.12 -11.70 1.33
CA HIS A 68 0.07 -10.78 1.70
C HIS A 68 -0.61 -10.11 0.49
N GLY A 69 -1.29 -8.99 0.71
CA GLY A 69 -2.01 -8.26 -0.33
C GLY A 69 -1.05 -7.62 -1.34
N LEU A 70 -1.59 -7.24 -2.50
CA LEU A 70 -0.82 -6.53 -3.53
C LEU A 70 -0.21 -5.23 -3.00
N GLY A 71 -0.91 -4.52 -2.11
CA GLY A 71 -0.44 -3.30 -1.47
C GLY A 71 0.81 -3.53 -0.60
N ASP A 72 0.88 -4.66 0.10
CA ASP A 72 2.04 -5.03 0.92
C ASP A 72 3.25 -5.32 0.05
N THR A 73 3.07 -6.08 -1.04
CA THR A 73 4.13 -6.32 -2.01
C THR A 73 4.66 -5.00 -2.58
N VAL A 74 3.76 -4.11 -3.03
CA VAL A 74 4.12 -2.80 -3.57
C VAL A 74 4.85 -1.94 -2.55
N GLN A 75 4.43 -1.97 -1.28
CA GLN A 75 5.08 -1.20 -0.25
C GLN A 75 6.47 -1.74 0.06
N PHE A 76 6.61 -3.03 0.36
CA PHE A 76 7.84 -3.57 0.94
C PHE A 76 8.87 -4.03 -0.09
N ILE A 77 8.53 -4.05 -1.40
CA ILE A 77 9.54 -4.26 -2.45
C ILE A 77 10.62 -3.17 -2.46
N ARG A 78 10.38 -2.03 -1.82
CA ARG A 78 11.39 -0.98 -1.60
C ARG A 78 12.66 -1.44 -0.87
N TYR A 79 12.62 -2.57 -0.17
CA TYR A 79 13.79 -3.11 0.54
C TYR A 79 14.73 -3.91 -0.35
N MET A 80 14.35 -4.22 -1.59
CA MET A 80 15.18 -5.03 -2.49
C MET A 80 16.58 -4.44 -2.72
N PRO A 81 16.78 -3.12 -2.88
CA PRO A 81 18.12 -2.54 -2.97
C PRO A 81 18.97 -2.80 -1.72
N LEU A 82 18.43 -2.60 -0.52
CA LEU A 82 19.14 -2.87 0.74
C LEU A 82 19.45 -4.36 0.91
N LEU A 83 18.53 -5.24 0.52
CA LEU A 83 18.76 -6.67 0.54
C LEU A 83 19.86 -7.09 -0.44
N LYS A 84 19.93 -6.45 -1.61
CA LYS A 84 20.96 -6.72 -2.61
C LYS A 84 22.36 -6.37 -2.13
N GLU A 85 22.52 -5.38 -1.26
CA GLU A 85 23.82 -4.99 -0.71
C GLU A 85 24.43 -6.08 0.17
N ILE A 86 23.60 -6.91 0.80
CA ILE A 86 24.06 -7.94 1.74
C ILE A 86 23.92 -9.36 1.20
N ALA A 87 22.95 -9.63 0.31
CA ALA A 87 22.68 -10.95 -0.23
C ALA A 87 23.57 -11.25 -1.46
N ALA A 88 23.93 -12.52 -1.66
CA ALA A 88 24.60 -12.93 -2.90
C ALA A 88 23.64 -12.89 -4.09
N LYS A 89 22.36 -13.24 -3.86
CA LYS A 89 21.30 -13.20 -4.87
C LYS A 89 19.96 -12.90 -4.23
N VAL A 90 19.17 -12.02 -4.84
CA VAL A 90 17.80 -11.69 -4.43
C VAL A 90 16.82 -12.27 -5.44
N ILE A 91 16.00 -13.22 -4.98
CA ILE A 91 14.95 -13.86 -5.77
C ILE A 91 13.62 -13.44 -5.16
N VAL A 92 12.70 -12.89 -5.95
CA VAL A 92 11.39 -12.44 -5.48
C VAL A 92 10.30 -13.32 -6.08
N TRP A 93 9.48 -13.91 -5.22
CA TRP A 93 8.32 -14.72 -5.60
C TRP A 93 7.03 -13.94 -5.28
N ALA A 94 6.42 -13.37 -6.32
CA ALA A 94 5.37 -12.35 -6.19
C ALA A 94 4.16 -12.62 -7.07
N GLN A 95 3.02 -12.07 -6.68
CA GLN A 95 1.74 -12.23 -7.39
C GLN A 95 1.89 -11.86 -8.87
N ALA A 96 1.47 -12.74 -9.78
CA ALA A 96 1.69 -12.60 -11.23
C ALA A 96 1.28 -11.23 -11.82
N PRO A 97 0.16 -10.59 -11.40
CA PRO A 97 -0.22 -9.26 -11.90
C PRO A 97 0.81 -8.15 -11.63
N LEU A 98 1.64 -8.27 -10.59
CA LEU A 98 2.66 -7.29 -10.22
C LEU A 98 3.97 -7.45 -10.99
N ILE A 99 4.23 -8.63 -11.55
CA ILE A 99 5.53 -8.97 -12.17
C ILE A 99 5.98 -7.93 -13.21
N PRO A 100 5.13 -7.43 -14.14
CA PRO A 100 5.55 -6.41 -15.10
C PRO A 100 6.09 -5.14 -14.44
N LEU A 101 5.52 -4.73 -13.31
CA LEU A 101 5.91 -3.53 -12.58
C LEU A 101 7.16 -3.75 -11.71
N LEU A 102 7.24 -4.91 -11.04
CA LEU A 102 8.38 -5.25 -10.17
C LEU A 102 9.70 -5.39 -10.94
N LYS A 103 9.66 -5.62 -12.25
CA LYS A 103 10.85 -5.59 -13.14
C LYS A 103 11.59 -4.25 -13.12
N THR A 104 10.91 -3.17 -12.71
CA THR A 104 11.51 -1.82 -12.63
C THR A 104 12.22 -1.55 -11.31
N VAL A 105 12.09 -2.44 -10.33
CA VAL A 105 12.72 -2.31 -9.01
C VAL A 105 14.17 -2.75 -9.08
N SER A 106 15.07 -1.90 -8.57
CA SER A 106 16.49 -2.24 -8.44
C SER A 106 16.74 -3.27 -7.33
N GLY A 107 17.81 -4.03 -7.46
CA GLY A 107 18.22 -5.01 -6.45
C GLY A 107 17.59 -6.40 -6.58
N ILE A 108 16.73 -6.64 -7.57
CA ILE A 108 16.14 -7.96 -7.82
C ILE A 108 16.94 -8.69 -8.92
N ASP A 109 17.49 -9.86 -8.62
CA ASP A 109 18.22 -10.69 -9.60
C ASP A 109 17.30 -11.63 -10.38
N GLN A 110 16.21 -12.08 -9.74
CA GLN A 110 15.27 -13.02 -10.35
C GLN A 110 13.85 -12.77 -9.83
N LEU A 111 12.89 -12.64 -10.75
CA LEU A 111 11.46 -12.50 -10.45
C LEU A 111 10.72 -13.76 -10.89
N LEU A 112 9.91 -14.32 -9.99
CA LEU A 112 9.10 -15.51 -10.22
C LEU A 112 7.63 -15.21 -9.93
N PRO A 113 6.69 -15.66 -10.79
CA PRO A 113 5.27 -15.56 -10.48
C PRO A 113 4.91 -16.52 -9.34
N LEU A 114 4.19 -16.01 -8.34
CA LEU A 114 3.63 -16.79 -7.25
C LEU A 114 2.59 -17.77 -7.78
N HIS A 115 2.70 -19.02 -7.37
CA HIS A 115 1.76 -20.10 -7.68
C HIS A 115 1.56 -20.99 -6.46
N ASP A 116 0.64 -21.95 -6.55
CA ASP A 116 0.45 -22.96 -5.53
C ASP A 116 1.58 -24.00 -5.58
N GLY A 117 1.96 -24.53 -4.42
CA GLY A 117 3.09 -25.47 -4.29
C GLY A 117 4.39 -24.83 -3.82
N THR A 118 5.52 -25.40 -4.26
CA THR A 118 6.87 -25.01 -3.86
C THR A 118 7.52 -24.12 -4.92
N PRO A 119 8.32 -23.12 -4.53
CA PRO A 119 9.04 -22.30 -5.49
C PRO A 119 10.08 -23.18 -6.22
N GLU A 120 10.08 -23.13 -7.56
CA GLU A 120 10.97 -23.91 -8.42
C GLU A 120 12.35 -23.24 -8.57
N VAL A 121 12.99 -22.94 -7.44
CA VAL A 121 14.30 -22.27 -7.40
C VAL A 121 15.08 -22.67 -6.16
N ASP A 122 16.39 -22.80 -6.31
CA ASP A 122 17.27 -23.01 -5.18
C ASP A 122 17.55 -21.69 -4.43
N TYR A 123 17.41 -21.74 -3.12
CA TYR A 123 17.73 -20.64 -2.20
C TYR A 123 18.39 -21.19 -0.94
N ASP A 124 19.13 -20.34 -0.23
CA ASP A 124 19.83 -20.71 1.01
C ASP A 124 19.09 -20.21 2.25
N ALA A 125 18.26 -19.17 2.10
CA ALA A 125 17.40 -18.58 3.12
C ALA A 125 16.17 -17.95 2.46
N ASP A 126 15.07 -17.85 3.19
CA ASP A 126 13.87 -17.16 2.76
C ASP A 126 13.31 -16.24 3.84
N ILE A 127 12.53 -15.26 3.38
CA ILE A 127 11.93 -14.23 4.23
C ILE A 127 10.62 -13.75 3.57
N GLU A 128 9.58 -13.51 4.36
CA GLU A 128 8.37 -12.86 3.87
C GLU A 128 8.62 -11.36 3.75
N ILE A 129 8.09 -10.73 2.69
CA ILE A 129 8.41 -9.34 2.36
C ILE A 129 8.09 -8.33 3.48
N MET A 130 7.07 -8.59 4.29
CA MET A 130 6.68 -7.78 5.46
C MET A 130 7.57 -8.00 6.68
N GLU A 131 8.43 -9.02 6.68
CA GLU A 131 9.45 -9.23 7.72
C GLU A 131 10.72 -8.40 7.47
N LEU A 132 10.91 -7.87 6.25
CA LEU A 132 12.10 -7.07 5.88
C LEU A 132 12.30 -5.81 6.75
N PRO A 133 11.25 -5.01 7.07
CA PRO A 133 11.43 -3.89 7.98
C PRO A 133 11.98 -4.30 9.35
N HIS A 134 11.56 -5.45 9.88
CA HIS A 134 12.07 -6.00 11.14
C HIS A 134 13.51 -6.49 10.99
N TYR A 135 13.82 -7.23 9.91
CA TYR A 135 15.18 -7.67 9.58
C TYR A 135 16.17 -6.50 9.56
N PHE A 136 15.82 -5.42 8.86
CA PHE A 136 16.64 -4.21 8.74
C PHE A 136 16.54 -3.26 9.95
N ARG A 137 15.76 -3.62 10.98
CA ARG A 137 15.54 -2.79 12.18
C ARG A 137 15.15 -1.37 11.80
N THR A 138 14.23 -1.26 10.86
CA THR A 138 13.83 0.01 10.27
C THR A 138 13.30 0.94 11.35
N THR A 139 13.72 2.19 11.33
CA THR A 139 13.19 3.26 12.17
C THR A 139 12.66 4.36 11.24
N LEU A 140 11.98 5.37 11.79
CA LEU A 140 11.60 6.53 10.98
C LEU A 140 12.81 7.23 10.32
N ALA A 141 14.00 7.14 10.94
CA ALA A 141 15.22 7.73 10.40
C ALA A 141 15.89 6.88 9.31
N THR A 142 15.66 5.56 9.31
CA THR A 142 16.30 4.61 8.38
C THR A 142 15.34 4.01 7.36
N LEU A 143 14.08 4.42 7.38
CA LEU A 143 13.05 3.99 6.44
C LEU A 143 13.50 4.32 5.00
N PRO A 144 13.51 3.35 4.07
CA PRO A 144 13.80 3.59 2.66
C PRO A 144 12.62 4.35 2.00
N ALA A 145 12.55 5.66 2.23
CA ALA A 145 11.44 6.52 1.82
C ALA A 145 11.57 7.06 0.39
N GLN A 146 12.66 6.76 -0.31
CA GLN A 146 12.94 7.30 -1.62
C GLN A 146 11.93 6.78 -2.66
N VAL A 147 11.30 7.70 -3.37
CA VAL A 147 10.36 7.44 -4.47
C VAL A 147 10.76 8.29 -5.69
N PRO A 148 10.44 7.86 -6.93
CA PRO A 148 9.81 6.60 -7.29
C PRO A 148 10.76 5.40 -7.18
N TYR A 149 10.20 4.24 -6.83
CA TYR A 149 10.87 2.92 -6.98
C TYR A 149 10.08 1.95 -7.86
N LEU A 150 8.91 2.36 -8.36
CA LEU A 150 8.15 1.67 -9.40
C LEU A 150 7.95 2.61 -10.59
N HIS A 151 8.13 2.07 -11.80
CA HIS A 151 8.08 2.84 -13.03
C HIS A 151 7.16 2.19 -14.06
N ALA A 152 6.43 3.01 -14.80
CA ALA A 152 5.63 2.59 -15.93
C ALA A 152 5.50 3.77 -16.90
N GLU A 153 5.43 3.49 -18.20
CA GLU A 153 5.17 4.53 -19.21
C GLU A 153 3.69 4.94 -19.17
N PRO A 154 3.38 6.25 -19.10
CA PRO A 154 2.02 6.71 -18.88
C PRO A 154 1.08 6.25 -20.01
N LEU A 155 -0.15 5.88 -19.63
CA LEU A 155 -1.26 5.70 -20.54
C LEU A 155 -2.09 6.98 -20.47
N VAL A 156 -1.99 7.81 -21.50
CA VAL A 156 -2.59 9.14 -21.51
C VAL A 156 -4.10 9.04 -21.58
N LEU A 157 -4.77 9.60 -20.58
CA LEU A 157 -6.21 9.80 -20.57
C LEU A 157 -6.59 11.04 -21.39
N THR A 158 -7.70 10.97 -22.11
CA THR A 158 -8.29 12.14 -22.77
C THR A 158 -8.62 13.18 -21.72
N SER A 159 -8.07 14.38 -21.86
CA SER A 159 -8.22 15.44 -20.86
C SER A 159 -8.30 16.82 -21.48
N ASP A 160 -8.93 17.73 -20.75
CA ASP A 160 -8.76 19.16 -20.94
C ASP A 160 -7.46 19.57 -20.25
N ASN A 161 -6.45 19.97 -21.03
CA ASN A 161 -5.14 20.38 -20.52
C ASN A 161 -5.19 21.60 -19.58
N SER A 162 -6.32 22.31 -19.49
CA SER A 162 -6.51 23.39 -18.50
C SER A 162 -6.93 22.91 -17.12
N ARG A 163 -7.29 21.62 -16.97
CA ARG A 163 -7.76 21.02 -15.71
C ARG A 163 -6.71 20.05 -15.17
N LEU A 164 -6.72 19.87 -13.86
CA LEU A 164 -5.92 18.84 -13.19
C LEU A 164 -6.63 17.49 -13.27
N LYS A 165 -5.90 16.43 -13.60
CA LYS A 165 -6.39 15.05 -13.67
C LYS A 165 -6.36 14.43 -12.27
N VAL A 166 -7.53 14.14 -11.71
CA VAL A 166 -7.68 13.60 -10.36
C VAL A 166 -8.30 12.21 -10.41
N GLY A 167 -7.57 11.17 -9.99
CA GLY A 167 -8.10 9.83 -9.85
C GLY A 167 -8.86 9.66 -8.53
N LEU A 168 -9.99 8.92 -8.52
CA LEU A 168 -10.74 8.58 -7.31
C LEU A 168 -10.85 7.06 -7.11
N VAL A 169 -10.58 6.60 -5.89
CA VAL A 169 -10.81 5.23 -5.42
C VAL A 169 -11.41 5.28 -4.02
N TRP A 170 -12.59 4.70 -3.81
CA TRP A 170 -13.36 4.91 -2.57
C TRP A 170 -13.72 3.63 -1.83
N LYS A 171 -13.52 2.46 -2.44
CA LYS A 171 -13.80 1.17 -1.83
C LYS A 171 -12.51 0.41 -1.61
N ALA A 172 -12.31 -0.08 -0.40
CA ALA A 172 -11.24 -1.02 -0.10
C ALA A 172 -11.60 -2.42 -0.63
N GLY A 173 -10.62 -3.31 -0.71
CA GLY A 173 -10.86 -4.71 -1.03
C GLY A 173 -11.63 -5.44 0.08
N ASP A 174 -12.12 -6.64 -0.25
CA ASP A 174 -13.06 -7.43 0.59
C ASP A 174 -12.53 -7.82 1.98
N TRP A 175 -11.23 -7.64 2.22
CA TRP A 175 -10.57 -7.94 3.50
C TRP A 175 -11.01 -7.04 4.65
N ASP A 176 -11.31 -5.76 4.37
CA ASP A 176 -11.77 -4.81 5.38
C ASP A 176 -12.56 -3.69 4.70
N GLU A 177 -13.87 -3.90 4.59
CA GLU A 177 -14.80 -2.93 4.01
C GLU A 177 -14.92 -1.65 4.83
N SER A 178 -14.52 -1.65 6.11
CA SER A 178 -14.66 -0.47 6.99
C SER A 178 -13.78 0.71 6.58
N ARG A 179 -12.79 0.48 5.70
CA ARG A 179 -11.97 1.50 5.07
C ARG A 179 -12.69 2.22 3.90
N SER A 180 -13.84 1.70 3.46
CA SER A 180 -14.57 2.23 2.31
C SER A 180 -15.42 3.45 2.65
N ILE A 181 -15.63 4.28 1.64
CA ILE A 181 -16.48 5.48 1.69
C ILE A 181 -17.67 5.24 0.75
N PRO A 182 -18.92 5.46 1.20
CA PRO A 182 -20.06 5.45 0.28
C PRO A 182 -19.86 6.50 -0.82
N PHE A 183 -20.01 6.11 -2.09
CA PHE A 183 -19.79 7.03 -3.23
C PHE A 183 -20.60 8.33 -3.13
N SER A 184 -21.82 8.26 -2.58
CA SER A 184 -22.67 9.44 -2.34
C SER A 184 -22.01 10.53 -1.50
N SER A 185 -21.08 10.17 -0.61
CA SER A 185 -20.35 11.10 0.26
C SER A 185 -19.35 11.94 -0.54
N LEU A 186 -18.94 11.51 -1.74
CA LEU A 186 -17.98 12.20 -2.61
C LEU A 186 -18.61 13.27 -3.50
N THR A 187 -19.94 13.39 -3.47
CA THR A 187 -20.68 14.36 -4.29
C THR A 187 -20.21 15.82 -4.16
N PRO A 188 -19.74 16.32 -3.00
CA PRO A 188 -19.20 17.68 -2.91
C PRO A 188 -18.00 17.94 -3.83
N LEU A 189 -17.26 16.90 -4.24
CA LEU A 189 -16.12 17.04 -5.14
C LEU A 189 -16.54 17.35 -6.60
N ALA A 190 -17.81 17.08 -6.95
CA ALA A 190 -18.32 17.27 -8.31
C ALA A 190 -18.42 18.74 -8.75
N GLU A 191 -18.35 19.67 -7.81
CA GLU A 191 -18.59 21.10 -8.02
C GLU A 191 -17.30 21.88 -8.34
N LEU A 192 -16.17 21.20 -8.55
CA LEU A 192 -14.85 21.81 -8.73
C LEU A 192 -14.45 21.85 -10.22
N PRO A 193 -14.68 22.98 -10.93
CA PRO A 193 -14.52 23.04 -12.39
C PRO A 193 -13.05 22.95 -12.86
N SER A 194 -12.08 23.31 -12.01
CA SER A 194 -10.65 23.23 -12.31
C SER A 194 -10.09 21.80 -12.37
N LEU A 195 -10.89 20.80 -11.98
CA LEU A 195 -10.45 19.42 -11.83
C LEU A 195 -11.24 18.49 -12.74
N GLN A 196 -10.57 17.61 -13.47
CA GLN A 196 -11.18 16.52 -14.22
C GLN A 196 -11.00 15.22 -13.44
N PHE A 197 -12.11 14.65 -12.98
CA PHE A 197 -12.09 13.45 -12.15
C PHE A 197 -12.22 12.17 -12.98
N TYR A 198 -11.37 11.19 -12.68
CA TYR A 198 -11.41 9.85 -13.24
C TYR A 198 -11.72 8.83 -12.15
N MET A 199 -12.78 8.05 -12.34
CA MET A 199 -13.15 6.97 -11.43
C MET A 199 -12.23 5.79 -11.68
N LEU A 200 -11.23 5.62 -10.82
CA LEU A 200 -10.25 4.52 -10.93
C LEU A 200 -10.59 3.36 -9.99
N GLN A 201 -11.76 3.40 -9.34
CA GLN A 201 -12.29 2.26 -8.63
C GLN A 201 -12.53 1.09 -9.60
N ALA A 202 -11.95 -0.06 -9.31
CA ALA A 202 -12.26 -1.28 -10.05
C ALA A 202 -13.76 -1.59 -9.95
N ASN A 203 -14.40 -1.87 -11.09
CA ASN A 203 -15.84 -2.08 -11.19
C ASN A 203 -16.64 -0.93 -10.55
N ALA A 204 -16.31 0.31 -10.96
CA ALA A 204 -16.90 1.53 -10.42
C ALA A 204 -18.45 1.50 -10.34
N PRO A 205 -19.20 1.06 -11.38
CA PRO A 205 -20.66 0.96 -11.29
C PRO A 205 -21.14 0.06 -10.14
N GLU A 206 -20.53 -1.11 -9.97
CA GLU A 206 -20.82 -2.06 -8.91
C GLU A 206 -20.39 -1.52 -7.53
N ALA A 207 -19.41 -0.63 -7.49
CA ALA A 207 -18.97 0.08 -6.29
C ALA A 207 -19.82 1.34 -5.97
N GLY A 208 -20.95 1.54 -6.66
CA GLY A 208 -21.93 2.59 -6.35
C GLY A 208 -21.76 3.89 -7.15
N TRP A 209 -20.86 3.93 -8.14
CA TRP A 209 -20.78 5.06 -9.07
C TRP A 209 -22.06 5.16 -9.91
N ASN A 210 -22.66 6.35 -9.94
CA ASN A 210 -23.96 6.58 -10.58
C ASN A 210 -23.88 7.24 -11.97
N GLY A 211 -22.67 7.42 -12.51
CA GLY A 211 -22.45 8.01 -13.84
C GLY A 211 -22.61 9.53 -13.93
N LYS A 212 -22.91 10.23 -12.82
CA LYS A 212 -23.20 11.69 -12.85
C LYS A 212 -21.98 12.58 -12.60
N PHE A 213 -20.93 12.02 -12.00
CA PHE A 213 -19.72 12.75 -11.59
C PHE A 213 -18.49 11.98 -12.06
N GLY A 214 -17.56 12.70 -12.72
CA GLY A 214 -16.32 12.18 -13.29
C GLY A 214 -16.49 11.14 -14.39
N GLU A 215 -15.38 10.69 -14.93
CA GLU A 215 -15.31 9.77 -16.07
C GLU A 215 -14.81 8.40 -15.62
N PHE A 216 -15.44 7.32 -16.07
CA PHE A 216 -14.93 5.96 -15.86
C PHE A 216 -14.20 5.50 -17.13
N PRO A 217 -12.86 5.51 -17.15
CA PRO A 217 -12.11 5.14 -18.34
C PRO A 217 -12.08 3.61 -18.59
N GLY A 218 -12.66 2.82 -17.68
CA GLY A 218 -12.81 1.38 -17.79
C GLY A 218 -12.05 0.61 -16.71
N ASN A 219 -12.10 -0.72 -16.81
CA ASN A 219 -11.30 -1.61 -15.99
C ASN A 219 -9.96 -1.90 -16.67
N PHE A 220 -8.90 -1.99 -15.88
CA PHE A 220 -7.54 -2.18 -16.38
C PHE A 220 -6.90 -3.43 -15.80
N SER A 221 -5.94 -3.98 -16.54
CA SER A 221 -4.92 -4.83 -15.95
C SER A 221 -4.16 -4.04 -14.88
N LEU A 222 -3.55 -4.70 -13.90
CA LEU A 222 -2.78 -3.99 -12.86
C LEU A 222 -1.66 -3.12 -13.46
N TYR A 223 -1.02 -3.59 -14.53
CA TYR A 223 0.02 -2.84 -15.21
C TYR A 223 -0.54 -1.60 -15.92
N ASP A 224 -1.63 -1.73 -16.68
CA ASP A 224 -2.26 -0.56 -17.32
C ASP A 224 -2.87 0.40 -16.29
N TYR A 225 -3.34 -0.10 -15.15
CA TYR A 225 -3.77 0.72 -14.03
C TYR A 225 -2.63 1.60 -13.52
N ALA A 226 -1.43 1.04 -13.32
CA ALA A 226 -0.24 1.81 -12.94
C ALA A 226 0.10 2.88 -13.99
N ARG A 227 -0.02 2.55 -15.28
CA ARG A 227 0.22 3.49 -16.38
C ARG A 227 -0.79 4.63 -16.41
N VAL A 228 -2.05 4.37 -16.10
CA VAL A 228 -3.09 5.40 -15.94
C VAL A 228 -2.81 6.27 -14.72
N VAL A 229 -2.46 5.67 -13.57
CA VAL A 229 -2.05 6.40 -12.37
C VAL A 229 -0.86 7.31 -12.64
N LYS A 230 0.09 6.89 -13.49
CA LYS A 230 1.25 7.70 -13.86
C LYS A 230 0.89 8.98 -14.64
N ASP A 231 -0.25 9.00 -15.32
CA ASP A 231 -0.74 10.15 -16.09
C ASP A 231 -1.53 11.16 -15.22
N LEU A 232 -1.82 10.84 -13.96
CA LEU A 232 -2.56 11.73 -13.05
C LEU A 232 -1.68 12.83 -12.44
N ASP A 233 -2.32 13.96 -12.12
CA ASP A 233 -1.74 15.01 -11.29
C ASP A 233 -1.91 14.69 -9.79
N LEU A 234 -3.00 13.99 -9.43
CA LEU A 234 -3.34 13.60 -8.06
C LEU A 234 -4.17 12.31 -8.03
N LEU A 235 -3.90 11.43 -7.08
CA LEU A 235 -4.80 10.33 -6.72
C LEU A 235 -5.43 10.59 -5.34
N ILE A 236 -6.76 10.57 -5.24
CA ILE A 236 -7.48 10.53 -3.96
C ILE A 236 -8.01 9.12 -3.74
N THR A 237 -7.61 8.49 -2.65
CA THR A 237 -7.91 7.07 -2.43
C THR A 237 -8.10 6.74 -0.96
N VAL A 238 -8.90 5.73 -0.66
CA VAL A 238 -8.88 5.05 0.65
C VAL A 238 -7.60 4.23 0.83
N ASP A 239 -7.33 3.81 2.07
CA ASP A 239 -6.25 2.88 2.43
C ASP A 239 -6.39 1.53 1.71
N SER A 240 -5.71 1.41 0.57
CA SER A 240 -5.81 0.27 -0.36
C SER A 240 -4.59 0.24 -1.30
N MET A 241 -4.48 -0.81 -2.11
CA MET A 241 -3.35 -0.98 -3.04
C MET A 241 -3.07 0.25 -3.93
N PRO A 242 -4.08 0.94 -4.52
CA PRO A 242 -3.85 2.17 -5.29
C PRO A 242 -3.08 3.26 -4.55
N ALA A 243 -3.27 3.41 -3.23
CA ALA A 243 -2.50 4.35 -2.42
C ALA A 243 -1.01 4.01 -2.49
N HIS A 244 -0.66 2.77 -2.14
CA HIS A 244 0.72 2.31 -2.16
C HIS A 244 1.35 2.35 -3.55
N LEU A 245 0.58 2.01 -4.59
CA LEU A 245 1.03 2.05 -5.98
C LEU A 245 1.41 3.48 -6.40
N ALA A 246 0.51 4.44 -6.23
CA ALA A 246 0.76 5.83 -6.60
C ALA A 246 1.91 6.43 -5.77
N GLY A 247 1.96 6.12 -4.46
CA GLY A 247 3.06 6.53 -3.59
C GLY A 247 4.41 5.98 -4.05
N ALA A 248 4.48 4.69 -4.38
CA ALA A 248 5.68 4.04 -4.89
C ALA A 248 6.15 4.62 -6.24
N MET A 249 5.22 5.15 -7.04
CA MET A 249 5.48 5.80 -8.32
C MET A 249 5.77 7.31 -8.21
N GLY A 250 5.80 7.84 -6.99
CA GLY A 250 6.09 9.25 -6.70
C GLY A 250 4.98 10.21 -7.17
N ILE A 251 3.75 9.72 -7.33
CA ILE A 251 2.59 10.56 -7.68
C ILE A 251 2.06 11.22 -6.40
N PRO A 252 1.57 12.47 -6.43
CA PRO A 252 0.82 13.05 -5.32
C PRO A 252 -0.39 12.19 -4.96
N VAL A 253 -0.57 11.88 -3.68
CA VAL A 253 -1.72 11.08 -3.21
C VAL A 253 -2.35 11.71 -1.98
N TRP A 254 -3.67 11.81 -1.97
CA TRP A 254 -4.44 12.11 -0.77
C TRP A 254 -5.12 10.84 -0.28
N THR A 255 -4.68 10.31 0.85
CA THR A 255 -5.23 9.08 1.42
C THR A 255 -6.27 9.39 2.48
N LEU A 256 -7.48 8.87 2.28
CA LEU A 256 -8.61 9.05 3.18
C LEU A 256 -8.65 7.88 4.17
N LEU A 257 -8.46 8.19 5.45
CA LEU A 257 -8.24 7.21 6.51
C LEU A 257 -9.39 7.22 7.51
N ARG A 258 -9.85 6.03 7.89
CA ARG A 258 -10.76 5.84 9.02
C ARG A 258 -10.07 6.16 10.35
N THR A 259 -10.82 6.29 11.44
CA THR A 259 -10.27 6.63 12.77
C THR A 259 -9.17 5.66 13.23
N GLU A 260 -9.39 4.37 13.02
CA GLU A 260 -8.49 3.29 13.41
C GLU A 260 -7.74 2.76 12.19
N ALA A 261 -6.93 3.62 11.55
CA ALA A 261 -6.17 3.32 10.33
C ALA A 261 -5.05 2.27 10.55
N ASP A 262 -4.59 1.65 9.47
CA ASP A 262 -3.46 0.73 9.53
C ASP A 262 -2.19 1.39 10.11
N TRP A 263 -1.34 0.59 10.77
CA TRP A 263 -0.14 1.06 11.46
C TRP A 263 0.83 1.83 10.57
N ARG A 264 0.85 1.54 9.26
CA ARG A 264 1.72 2.21 8.28
C ARG A 264 1.46 3.70 8.23
N TRP A 265 0.25 4.13 8.54
CA TRP A 265 -0.15 5.53 8.45
C TRP A 265 0.20 6.34 9.70
N MET A 266 0.52 5.68 10.83
CA MET A 266 0.74 6.30 12.14
C MET A 266 -0.42 7.18 12.64
N ASP A 267 -0.37 7.57 13.91
CA ASP A 267 -1.34 8.47 14.54
C ASP A 267 -0.84 9.93 14.50
N ASP A 268 -1.78 10.87 14.70
CA ASP A 268 -1.50 12.30 14.93
C ASP A 268 -0.63 13.02 13.87
N ARG A 269 -0.78 12.62 12.60
CA ARG A 269 -0.06 13.23 11.47
C ARG A 269 -0.86 13.21 10.17
N ASP A 270 -0.62 14.22 9.34
CA ASP A 270 -1.27 14.39 8.02
C ASP A 270 -0.28 14.11 6.86
N ASP A 271 0.95 13.66 7.14
CA ASP A 271 1.95 13.23 6.15
C ASP A 271 2.29 11.73 6.30
N SER A 272 2.99 11.14 5.32
CA SER A 272 3.42 9.73 5.35
C SER A 272 4.94 9.58 5.26
N PRO A 273 5.63 9.05 6.29
CA PRO A 273 7.05 8.71 6.21
C PRO A 273 7.37 7.65 5.18
N TRP A 274 6.40 6.78 4.84
CA TRP A 274 6.59 5.78 3.80
C TRP A 274 6.51 6.37 2.40
N TYR A 275 5.78 7.47 2.21
CA TYR A 275 5.51 8.06 0.91
C TYR A 275 5.52 9.58 1.02
N PRO A 276 6.67 10.24 0.75
CA PRO A 276 6.82 11.69 0.92
C PRO A 276 5.88 12.55 0.08
N THR A 277 5.27 12.00 -0.97
CA THR A 277 4.31 12.69 -1.85
C THR A 277 2.87 12.63 -1.34
N MET A 278 2.62 12.02 -0.18
CA MET A 278 1.27 11.80 0.34
C MET A 278 0.84 12.81 1.38
N HIS A 279 -0.45 13.12 1.34
CA HIS A 279 -1.18 13.81 2.41
C HIS A 279 -2.31 12.91 2.93
N LEU A 280 -2.52 12.90 4.24
CA LEU A 280 -3.45 12.00 4.91
C LEU A 280 -4.62 12.81 5.48
N PHE A 281 -5.85 12.41 5.15
CA PHE A 281 -7.06 12.98 5.73
C PHE A 281 -7.74 11.93 6.60
N ARG A 282 -7.87 12.23 7.89
CA ARG A 282 -8.38 11.26 8.88
C ARG A 282 -9.78 11.60 9.34
N GLN A 283 -10.61 10.57 9.48
CA GLN A 283 -11.85 10.66 10.22
C GLN A 283 -11.57 11.06 11.68
N THR A 284 -12.42 11.93 12.20
CA THR A 284 -12.45 12.29 13.63
C THR A 284 -13.55 11.53 14.38
N GLN A 285 -14.53 10.99 13.65
CA GLN A 285 -15.63 10.19 14.16
C GLN A 285 -15.83 9.00 13.23
N SER A 286 -15.81 7.78 13.79
CA SER A 286 -15.92 6.55 13.01
C SER A 286 -17.20 6.53 12.18
N GLY A 287 -17.06 6.17 10.90
CA GLY A 287 -18.17 6.09 9.94
C GLY A 287 -18.65 7.44 9.38
N ASN A 288 -18.21 8.57 9.93
CA ASN A 288 -18.56 9.90 9.43
C ASN A 288 -17.47 10.44 8.51
N TRP A 289 -17.74 10.44 7.20
CA TRP A 289 -16.82 10.94 6.17
C TRP A 289 -17.07 12.40 5.78
N ASP A 290 -18.18 13.02 6.19
CA ASP A 290 -18.59 14.35 5.71
C ASP A 290 -17.53 15.42 5.99
N LYS A 291 -16.96 15.42 7.21
CA LYS A 291 -15.89 16.35 7.57
C LYS A 291 -14.59 16.10 6.80
N VAL A 292 -14.28 14.84 6.50
CA VAL A 292 -13.11 14.46 5.71
C VAL A 292 -13.28 14.98 4.29
N ILE A 293 -14.41 14.70 3.66
CA ILE A 293 -14.69 15.13 2.29
C ILE A 293 -14.78 16.65 2.18
N SER A 294 -15.35 17.33 3.18
CA SER A 294 -15.39 18.80 3.21
C SER A 294 -13.99 19.41 3.23
N ARG A 295 -13.07 18.86 4.06
CA ARG A 295 -11.66 19.29 4.09
C ARG A 295 -10.97 19.02 2.75
N VAL A 296 -11.20 17.84 2.15
CA VAL A 296 -10.66 17.50 0.83
C VAL A 296 -11.15 18.47 -0.23
N ALA A 297 -12.45 18.79 -0.26
CA ALA A 297 -13.02 19.74 -1.21
C ALA A 297 -12.42 21.15 -1.05
N GLU A 298 -12.24 21.59 0.20
CA GLU A 298 -11.61 22.89 0.50
C GLU A 298 -10.17 22.93 -0.01
N GLU A 299 -9.36 21.92 0.27
CA GLU A 299 -7.97 21.86 -0.21
C GLU A 299 -7.91 21.75 -1.73
N LEU A 300 -8.77 20.94 -2.36
CA LEU A 300 -8.85 20.82 -3.81
C LEU A 300 -9.22 22.14 -4.49
N SER A 301 -10.09 22.95 -3.88
CA SER A 301 -10.49 24.26 -4.43
C SER A 301 -9.33 25.26 -4.52
N LYS A 302 -8.27 25.04 -3.74
CA LYS A 302 -7.04 25.85 -3.74
C LYS A 302 -6.08 25.42 -4.86
N LEU A 303 -6.30 24.25 -5.48
CA LEU A 303 -5.48 23.75 -6.57
C LEU A 303 -5.96 24.32 -7.91
N SER A 304 -5.02 24.89 -8.66
CA SER A 304 -5.18 25.23 -10.07
C SER A 304 -3.98 24.69 -10.82
N ARG A 305 -4.19 24.30 -12.09
CA ARG A 305 -3.08 24.05 -12.98
C ARG A 305 -2.40 25.40 -13.27
N ASP A 306 -1.11 25.51 -12.97
CA ASP A 306 -0.36 26.69 -13.36
C ASP A 306 -0.40 26.81 -14.88
N LYS A 307 -0.70 28.02 -15.38
CA LYS A 307 -0.63 28.31 -16.81
C LYS A 307 0.85 28.46 -17.16
N ASP A 308 1.47 27.38 -17.63
CA ASP A 308 2.73 27.46 -18.37
C ASP A 308 2.55 28.26 -19.66
#